data_AF-A0AAX1SWD2-F1
#
_entry.id   AF-A0AAX1SWD2-F1
#
_cell.length_a   1.000
_cell.length_b   1.000
_cell.length_c   1.000
_cell.angle_alpha   90.00
_cell.angle_beta   90.00
_cell.angle_gamma   90.00
#
_symmetry.space_group_name_H-M   'P 1'
#
loop_
_entity.id
_entity.type
_entity.pdbx_description
1 polymer ?
#
loop_
_entity_poly.entity_id
_entity_poly.type
_entity_poly.pdbx_seq_one_letter_code
_entity_poly.pdbx_strand_id
1 'polypeptide(L)'
;MGCYAPLSIICPPYDPPNPPEPPGCELITNEFAGNFLITKEIPPPSENPTLILWEGDGVVKISGTISVYNSTSSTAGITVQIIGKVTNTFTVYPGNTMSYTGQSLQSVAIIDIPNNPTRYMEGKYCCQFSFCL
;
A
#
# COMPACT_ATOMS: atom_id res chain seq x y z
N MET A 1 11.88 -23.96 -71.38
CA MET A 1 11.64 -22.99 -70.29
C MET A 1 11.26 -23.77 -69.05
N GLY A 2 12.25 -24.20 -68.26
CA GLY A 2 12.03 -24.84 -66.97
C GLY A 2 12.33 -23.82 -65.88
N CYS A 3 11.33 -23.45 -65.09
CA CYS A 3 11.51 -22.59 -63.92
C CYS A 3 11.77 -23.49 -62.71
N TYR A 4 13.00 -23.48 -62.20
CA TYR A 4 13.31 -24.00 -60.87
C TYR A 4 12.86 -22.97 -59.82
N ALA A 5 12.09 -23.41 -58.83
CA ALA A 5 11.89 -22.66 -57.59
C ALA A 5 12.99 -23.08 -56.58
N PRO A 6 13.69 -22.13 -55.92
CA PRO A 6 14.78 -22.48 -55.02
C PRO A 6 14.30 -22.79 -53.60
N LEU A 7 14.87 -23.87 -53.07
CA LEU A 7 15.23 -24.19 -51.69
C LEU A 7 14.22 -23.87 -50.57
N SER A 8 13.67 -24.96 -50.03
CA SER A 8 13.00 -25.10 -48.74
C SER A 8 13.70 -24.29 -47.65
N ILE A 9 13.03 -23.26 -47.13
CA ILE A 9 13.41 -22.61 -45.88
C ILE A 9 13.04 -23.60 -44.77
N ILE A 10 14.03 -24.33 -44.26
CA ILE A 10 13.88 -25.13 -43.05
C ILE A 10 13.91 -24.14 -41.88
N CYS A 11 12.74 -23.72 -41.40
CA CYS A 11 12.67 -23.03 -40.12
C CYS A 11 13.19 -23.98 -39.04
N PRO A 12 14.17 -23.61 -38.21
CA PRO A 12 14.51 -24.41 -37.04
C PRO A 12 13.25 -24.53 -36.17
N PRO A 13 13.02 -25.69 -35.53
CA PRO A 13 11.92 -25.84 -34.61
C PRO A 13 12.02 -24.75 -33.54
N TYR A 14 10.93 -24.02 -33.33
CA TYR A 14 10.84 -23.04 -32.25
C TYR A 14 10.82 -23.81 -30.94
N ASP A 15 11.91 -23.73 -30.16
CA ASP A 15 11.90 -24.27 -28.81
C ASP A 15 10.92 -23.44 -27.97
N PRO A 16 9.95 -24.09 -27.29
CA PRO A 16 9.07 -23.37 -26.39
C PRO A 16 9.90 -22.69 -25.30
N PRO A 17 9.54 -21.46 -24.88
CA PRO A 17 10.24 -20.82 -23.78
C PRO A 17 10.18 -21.70 -22.53
N ASN A 18 11.31 -21.81 -21.82
CA ASN A 18 11.35 -22.51 -20.55
C ASN A 18 10.27 -21.96 -19.60
N PRO A 19 9.61 -22.81 -18.79
CA PRO A 19 8.75 -22.34 -17.73
C PRO A 19 9.51 -21.37 -16.83
N PRO A 20 8.86 -20.29 -16.35
CA PRO A 20 9.49 -19.41 -15.38
C PRO A 20 9.87 -20.23 -14.14
N GLU A 21 11.09 -20.00 -13.65
CA GLU A 21 11.55 -20.63 -12.42
C GLU A 21 10.60 -20.28 -11.26
N PRO A 22 10.31 -21.24 -10.37
CA PRO A 22 9.52 -20.94 -9.19
C PRO A 22 10.21 -19.83 -8.38
N PRO A 23 9.44 -18.92 -7.76
CA PRO A 23 10.02 -17.87 -6.94
C PRO A 23 10.91 -18.49 -5.86
N GLY A 24 12.08 -17.88 -5.62
CA GLY A 24 13.07 -18.37 -4.66
C GLY A 24 12.64 -18.26 -3.18
N CYS A 25 11.39 -17.91 -2.92
CA CYS A 25 10.78 -17.76 -1.61
C CYS A 25 9.27 -18.01 -1.70
N GLU A 26 8.68 -18.44 -0.58
CA GLU A 26 7.23 -18.54 -0.45
C GLU A 26 6.64 -17.14 -0.24
N LEU A 27 5.78 -16.70 -1.16
CA LEU A 27 5.10 -15.41 -1.05
C LEU A 27 3.90 -15.54 -0.13
N ILE A 28 4.00 -14.93 1.06
CA ILE A 28 2.88 -14.81 1.99
C ILE A 28 2.15 -13.51 1.73
N THR A 29 0.83 -13.55 1.72
CA THR A 29 -0.04 -12.37 1.66
C THR A 29 -0.96 -12.34 2.86
N ASN A 30 -1.07 -11.17 3.48
CA ASN A 30 -1.95 -10.92 4.60
C ASN A 30 -2.78 -9.66 4.32
N GLU A 31 -4.06 -9.71 4.66
CA GLU A 31 -4.98 -8.58 4.55
C GLU A 31 -5.60 -8.30 5.92
N PHE A 32 -5.57 -7.05 6.33
CA PHE A 32 -6.26 -6.61 7.52
C PHE A 32 -6.89 -5.23 7.31
N ALA A 33 -8.01 -5.01 8.00
CA ALA A 33 -8.75 -3.76 7.93
C ALA A 33 -9.19 -3.33 9.33
N GLY A 34 -9.40 -2.02 9.48
CA GLY A 34 -9.86 -1.43 10.73
C GLY A 34 -10.63 -0.14 10.50
N ASN A 35 -11.31 0.27 11.56
CA ASN A 35 -11.94 1.59 11.63
C ASN A 35 -11.13 2.44 12.60
N PHE A 36 -11.10 3.75 12.39
CA PHE A 36 -10.54 4.70 13.35
C PHE A 36 -11.56 5.77 13.69
N LEU A 37 -11.46 6.27 14.91
CA LEU A 37 -12.23 7.38 15.42
C LEU A 37 -11.28 8.29 16.19
N ILE A 38 -11.16 9.54 15.74
CA ILE A 38 -10.32 10.56 16.35
C ILE A 38 -11.23 11.62 16.95
N THR A 39 -11.24 11.68 18.27
CA THR A 39 -11.94 12.67 19.09
C THR A 39 -10.97 13.30 20.09
N LYS A 40 -11.47 14.23 20.91
CA LYS A 40 -10.75 15.00 21.93
C LYS A 40 -9.98 14.15 22.98
N GLU A 41 -10.24 12.84 23.09
CA GLU A 41 -9.65 12.00 24.14
C GLU A 41 -8.21 11.51 23.86
N ILE A 42 -7.58 11.92 22.76
CA ILE A 42 -6.15 11.65 22.51
C ILE A 42 -5.29 12.59 23.40
N PRO A 43 -4.21 12.11 24.07
CA PRO A 43 -3.62 12.73 25.27
C PRO A 43 -2.99 14.14 25.06
N PRO A 44 -2.56 14.82 26.16
CA PRO A 44 -2.23 16.26 26.22
C PRO A 44 -0.92 16.63 25.46
N PRO A 45 -0.61 17.94 25.30
CA PRO A 45 0.15 18.48 24.20
C PRO A 45 1.66 18.27 24.40
N SER A 46 2.19 17.22 23.78
CA SER A 46 3.60 17.16 23.42
C SER A 46 3.68 16.64 22.00
N GLU A 47 3.78 17.60 21.08
CA GLU A 47 3.97 17.41 19.63
C GLU A 47 2.79 16.71 18.92
N ASN A 48 2.65 16.98 17.62
CA ASN A 48 1.45 16.70 16.82
C ASN A 48 0.88 15.29 17.07
N PRO A 49 -0.36 15.16 17.59
CA PRO A 49 -0.89 13.84 17.92
C PRO A 49 -0.92 12.97 16.67
N THR A 50 -0.49 11.72 16.85
CA THR A 50 -0.35 10.74 15.77
C THR A 50 -1.07 9.47 16.19
N LEU A 51 -1.83 8.86 15.26
CA LEU A 51 -2.48 7.58 15.44
C LEU A 51 -1.82 6.54 14.55
N ILE A 52 -1.15 5.55 15.15
CA ILE A 52 -0.52 4.45 14.43
C ILE A 52 -1.60 3.45 14.01
N LEU A 53 -1.71 3.18 12.70
CA LEU A 53 -2.63 2.18 12.15
C LEU A 53 -1.95 0.82 11.97
N TRP A 54 -0.65 0.84 11.68
CA TRP A 54 0.19 -0.36 11.56
C TRP A 54 1.67 0.00 11.71
N GLU A 55 2.44 -0.91 12.28
CA GLU A 55 3.89 -0.85 12.38
C GLU A 55 4.47 -2.26 12.18
N GLY A 56 5.54 -2.34 11.38
CA GLY A 56 6.27 -3.59 11.12
C GLY A 56 7.39 -3.82 12.14
N ASP A 57 7.92 -5.04 12.17
CA ASP A 57 9.04 -5.42 13.05
C ASP A 57 10.42 -4.89 12.61
N GLY A 58 10.50 -4.30 11.41
CA GLY A 58 11.73 -3.81 10.80
C GLY A 58 12.66 -4.90 10.25
N VAL A 59 12.30 -6.17 10.39
CA VAL A 59 13.09 -7.32 9.94
C VAL A 59 12.60 -7.79 8.58
N VAL A 60 11.28 -7.97 8.43
CA VAL A 60 10.68 -8.48 7.20
C VAL A 60 10.43 -7.35 6.21
N LYS A 61 10.90 -7.50 4.97
CA LYS A 61 10.65 -6.53 3.89
C LYS A 61 9.25 -6.71 3.34
N ILE A 62 8.32 -5.92 3.88
CA ILE A 62 6.91 -5.94 3.47
C ILE A 62 6.69 -5.02 2.28
N SER A 63 5.92 -5.48 1.29
CA SER A 63 5.41 -4.66 0.19
C SER A 63 3.91 -4.78 0.14
N GLY A 64 3.20 -3.78 -0.37
CA GLY A 64 1.75 -3.91 -0.46
C GLY A 64 1.04 -2.59 -0.66
N THR A 65 -0.28 -2.66 -0.51
CA THR A 65 -1.19 -1.55 -0.75
C THR A 65 -1.91 -1.17 0.54
N ILE A 66 -1.88 0.12 0.85
CA ILE A 66 -2.62 0.74 1.95
C ILE A 66 -3.74 1.55 1.31
N SER A 67 -4.97 1.41 1.78
CA SER A 67 -6.09 2.26 1.39
C SER A 67 -6.72 2.87 2.63
N VAL A 68 -6.94 4.18 2.61
CA VAL A 68 -7.56 4.91 3.72
C VAL A 68 -8.75 5.71 3.20
N TYR A 69 -9.90 5.48 3.81
CA TYR A 69 -11.16 6.17 3.56
C TYR A 69 -11.44 7.14 4.70
N ASN A 70 -11.75 8.39 4.36
CA ASN A 70 -12.23 9.39 5.30
C ASN A 70 -13.75 9.54 5.15
N SER A 71 -14.50 9.33 6.24
CA SER A 71 -15.96 9.36 6.19
C SER A 71 -16.52 10.72 5.76
N THR A 72 -17.70 10.72 5.14
CA THR A 72 -18.42 11.95 4.79
C THR A 72 -18.87 12.76 6.00
N SER A 73 -19.00 12.12 7.15
CA SER A 73 -19.31 12.72 8.46
C SER A 73 -18.10 13.39 9.12
N SER A 74 -16.89 13.17 8.62
CA SER A 74 -15.69 13.81 9.15
C SER A 74 -15.70 15.32 8.91
N THR A 75 -15.27 16.06 9.92
CA THR A 75 -15.22 17.52 9.90
C THR A 75 -13.94 18.08 9.23
N ALA A 76 -12.95 17.23 8.94
CA ALA A 76 -11.66 17.62 8.39
C ALA A 76 -11.01 16.49 7.58
N GLY A 77 -10.02 16.86 6.76
CA GLY A 77 -9.13 15.89 6.10
C GLY A 77 -8.17 15.23 7.10
N ILE A 78 -7.81 13.98 6.82
CA ILE A 78 -6.82 13.21 7.59
C ILE A 78 -5.50 13.18 6.82
N THR A 79 -4.39 13.50 7.46
CA THR A 79 -3.06 13.38 6.86
C THR A 79 -2.48 12.02 7.21
N VAL A 80 -2.23 11.20 6.19
CA VAL A 80 -1.67 9.86 6.34
C VAL A 80 -0.20 9.90 5.93
N GLN A 81 0.67 9.38 6.78
CA GLN A 81 2.07 9.13 6.49
C GLN A 81 2.31 7.63 6.38
N ILE A 82 3.01 7.23 5.32
CA ILE A 82 3.42 5.86 5.08
C ILE A 82 4.94 5.87 4.94
N ILE A 83 5.62 5.21 5.87
CA ILE A 83 7.07 5.03 5.83
C ILE A 83 7.36 3.69 5.16
N GLY A 84 8.16 3.72 4.11
CA GLY A 84 8.68 2.52 3.46
C GLY A 84 10.03 2.79 2.83
N LYS A 85 10.27 2.23 1.63
CA LYS A 85 11.45 2.61 0.82
C LYS A 85 11.51 4.12 0.56
N VAL A 86 10.34 4.74 0.37
CA VAL A 86 10.16 6.19 0.27
C VAL A 86 9.05 6.57 1.23
N THR A 87 9.24 7.63 2.00
CA THR A 87 8.18 8.21 2.82
C THR A 87 7.17 8.92 1.93
N ASN A 88 5.91 8.52 2.00
CA ASN A 88 4.81 9.19 1.32
C ASN A 88 3.87 9.83 2.35
N THR A 89 3.35 11.01 2.04
CA THR A 89 2.39 11.72 2.89
C THR A 89 1.30 12.32 2.01
N PHE A 90 0.04 12.06 2.34
CA PHE A 90 -1.12 12.56 1.59
C PHE A 90 -2.30 12.85 2.52
N THR A 91 -3.17 13.77 2.12
CA THR A 91 -4.35 14.17 2.91
C THR A 91 -5.65 13.68 2.29
N VAL A 92 -6.35 12.76 2.96
CA VAL A 92 -7.65 12.23 2.51
C VAL A 92 -8.78 13.15 2.99
N TYR A 93 -9.49 13.81 2.08
CA TYR A 93 -10.63 14.66 2.42
C TYR A 93 -11.90 13.83 2.69
N PRO A 94 -12.85 14.34 3.52
CA PRO A 94 -14.11 13.67 3.81
C PRO A 94 -14.83 13.18 2.55
N GLY A 95 -15.32 11.94 2.58
CA GLY A 95 -15.99 11.26 1.48
C GLY A 95 -15.07 10.62 0.44
N ASN A 96 -13.74 10.72 0.59
CA ASN A 96 -12.79 10.15 -0.36
C ASN A 96 -12.00 8.98 0.23
N THR A 97 -11.50 8.15 -0.68
CA THR A 97 -10.49 7.11 -0.41
C THR A 97 -9.22 7.47 -1.16
N MET A 98 -8.06 7.31 -0.53
CA MET A 98 -6.78 7.27 -1.23
C MET A 98 -6.03 5.99 -0.92
N SER A 99 -5.30 5.52 -1.92
CA SER A 99 -4.52 4.30 -1.85
C SER A 99 -3.07 4.57 -2.23
N TYR A 100 -2.16 3.83 -1.61
CA TYR A 100 -0.75 3.87 -1.90
C TYR A 100 -0.19 2.44 -1.93
N THR A 101 0.54 2.12 -2.99
CA THR A 101 1.28 0.86 -3.11
C THR A 101 2.77 1.15 -2.99
N GLY A 102 3.43 0.44 -2.07
CA GLY A 102 4.83 0.66 -1.74
C GLY A 102 5.59 -0.62 -1.47
N GLN A 103 6.90 -0.47 -1.29
CA GLN A 103 7.84 -1.55 -0.96
C GLN A 103 8.62 -1.19 0.29
N SER A 104 9.13 -2.21 0.99
CA SER A 104 9.88 -2.07 2.25
C SER A 104 9.12 -1.21 3.26
N LEU A 105 7.81 -1.42 3.37
CA LEU A 105 6.90 -0.71 4.28
C LEU A 105 7.31 -0.97 5.72
N GLN A 106 7.27 0.08 6.53
CA GLN A 106 7.69 0.09 7.94
C GLN A 106 6.57 0.56 8.85
N SER A 107 5.84 1.61 8.49
CA SER A 107 4.72 2.10 9.29
C SER A 107 3.67 2.85 8.48
N VAL A 108 2.45 2.89 9.02
CA VAL A 108 1.31 3.65 8.52
C VAL A 108 0.68 4.38 9.70
N ALA A 109 0.60 5.71 9.62
CA ALA A 109 0.04 6.52 10.69
C ALA A 109 -0.78 7.70 10.15
N ILE A 110 -1.78 8.11 10.92
CA ILE A 110 -2.45 9.40 10.74
C ILE A 110 -1.68 10.41 11.59
N ILE A 111 -1.10 11.41 10.95
CA ILE A 111 -0.26 12.44 11.56
C ILE A 111 -0.96 13.81 11.53
N ASP A 112 -0.35 14.80 12.17
CA ASP A 112 -0.82 16.19 12.20
C ASP A 112 -2.29 16.31 12.63
N ILE A 113 -2.70 15.47 13.59
CA ILE A 113 -4.08 15.45 14.09
C ILE A 113 -4.37 16.82 14.73
N PRO A 114 -5.37 17.57 14.25
CA PRO A 114 -5.65 18.89 14.78
C PRO A 114 -6.14 18.80 16.22
N ASN A 115 -5.53 19.57 17.12
CA ASN A 115 -6.02 19.74 18.48
C ASN A 115 -7.18 20.76 18.51
N ASN A 116 -8.35 20.38 17.99
CA ASN A 116 -9.55 21.22 18.01
C ASN A 116 -10.74 20.45 18.58
N PRO A 117 -11.39 20.95 19.65
CA PRO A 117 -12.48 20.26 20.34
C PRO A 117 -13.76 20.08 19.52
N THR A 118 -13.93 20.83 18.42
CA THR A 118 -15.08 20.68 17.51
C THR A 118 -14.78 19.78 16.32
N ARG A 119 -13.55 19.27 16.21
CA ARG A 119 -13.17 18.36 15.13
C ARG A 119 -13.33 16.92 15.55
N TYR A 120 -13.93 16.18 14.64
CA TYR A 120 -14.17 14.76 14.66
C TYR A 120 -13.75 14.22 13.30
N MET A 121 -12.95 13.16 13.30
CA MET A 121 -12.54 12.45 12.09
C MET A 121 -12.75 10.96 12.32
N GLU A 122 -13.50 10.33 11.43
CA GLU A 122 -13.70 8.89 11.43
C GLU A 122 -13.43 8.32 10.04
N GLY A 123 -13.09 7.05 9.99
CA GLY A 123 -12.86 6.41 8.72
C GLY A 123 -12.42 4.96 8.86
N LYS A 124 -11.92 4.46 7.73
CA LYS A 124 -11.52 3.05 7.59
C LYS A 124 -10.18 2.96 6.92
N TYR A 125 -9.44 1.92 7.23
CA TYR A 125 -8.23 1.57 6.51
C TYR A 125 -8.22 0.08 6.19
N CYS A 126 -7.59 -0.27 5.08
CA CYS A 126 -7.29 -1.65 4.70
C CYS A 126 -5.84 -1.71 4.21
N CYS A 127 -5.13 -2.74 4.65
CA CYS A 127 -3.76 -3.03 4.27
C CYS A 127 -3.71 -4.44 3.69
N GLN A 128 -3.23 -4.54 2.45
CA GLN A 128 -2.93 -5.81 1.81
C GLN A 128 -1.42 -5.88 1.61
N PHE A 129 -0.77 -6.71 2.41
CA PHE A 129 0.68 -6.81 2.50
C PHE A 129 1.15 -8.18 2.05
N SER A 130 2.30 -8.18 1.38
CA SER A 130 2.98 -9.37 0.94
C SER A 130 4.45 -9.32 1.30
N PHE A 131 5.00 -10.46 1.68
CA PHE A 131 6.40 -10.63 2.00
C PHE A 131 6.85 -12.06 1.63
N CYS A 132 8.15 -12.22 1.42
CA CYS A 132 8.77 -13.51 1.21
C CYS A 132 9.35 -14.04 2.52
N LEU A 133 9.05 -15.30 2.85
CA LEU A 133 9.73 -16.06 3.90
C LEU A 133 10.95 -16.81 3.35
#